data_AF-A0A5B8KBR3-F1
#
_entry.id   AF-A0A5B8KBR3-F1
#
_cell.length_a   1.000
_cell.length_b   1.000
_cell.length_c   1.000
_cell.angle_alpha   90.00
_cell.angle_beta   90.00
_cell.angle_gamma   90.00
#
_symmetry.space_group_name_H-M   'P 1'
#
loop_
_entity.id
_entity.type
_entity.pdbx_description
1 polymer ?
#
loop_
_entity_poly.entity_id
_entity_poly.type
_entity_poly.pdbx_seq_one_letter_code
_entity_poly.pdbx_strand_id
1 'polypeptide(L)'
;MNARHMEFFGPDLGRGPFSPHRIETAAVQIATALAQPCAPLTRNTTDFHGHADFIRELADRLAPDWAAQIATSVGDESANNIQTTIRAATGTYSLLDCWLSDSIGGGLTTTAPNSVTFNTGTVLQTVTANKRFLVITPTTGVVTVTVNYTGNNTWYWAISRHARVYYSSSLAFS
;
A
#
# COMPACT_ATOMS: atom_id res chain seq x y z
N MET A 1 20.57 -21.37 42.19
CA MET A 1 21.12 -21.13 40.84
C MET A 1 20.44 -19.89 40.28
N ASN A 2 21.18 -18.78 40.10
CA ASN A 2 20.66 -17.54 39.54
C ASN A 2 20.47 -17.70 38.03
N ALA A 3 19.23 -17.91 37.58
CA ALA A 3 18.88 -17.80 36.18
C ALA A 3 19.04 -16.32 35.77
N ARG A 4 20.15 -15.99 35.11
CA ARG A 4 20.34 -14.68 34.50
C ARG A 4 19.31 -14.55 33.38
N HIS A 5 18.35 -13.65 33.55
CA HIS A 5 17.46 -13.19 32.49
C HIS A 5 18.35 -12.53 31.43
N MET A 6 18.72 -13.28 30.39
CA MET A 6 19.35 -12.71 29.21
C MET A 6 18.21 -12.16 28.37
N GLU A 7 17.99 -10.85 28.46
CA GLU A 7 17.09 -10.12 27.58
C GLU A 7 17.39 -10.55 26.14
N PHE A 8 16.41 -11.19 25.50
CA PHE A 8 16.47 -11.45 24.07
C PHE A 8 16.37 -10.09 23.38
N PHE A 9 17.52 -9.45 23.18
CA PHE A 9 17.68 -8.51 22.08
C PHE A 9 17.51 -9.36 20.82
N GLY A 10 16.26 -9.46 20.35
CA GLY A 10 16.00 -9.84 18.97
C GLY A 10 16.93 -9.06 18.04
N PRO A 11 17.26 -9.61 16.85
CA PRO A 11 18.37 -9.16 16.02
C PRO A 11 18.43 -7.63 16.02
N ASP A 12 19.44 -7.11 16.72
CA ASP A 12 19.80 -5.70 16.87
C ASP A 12 18.87 -4.74 16.10
N LEU A 13 17.69 -4.47 16.68
CA LEU A 13 16.71 -3.53 16.12
C LEU A 13 17.20 -2.07 16.22
N GLY A 14 18.48 -1.84 16.55
CA GLY A 14 19.05 -0.57 16.97
C GLY A 14 20.12 0.06 16.07
N ARG A 15 20.59 -0.56 14.98
CA ARG A 15 21.63 0.05 14.10
C ARG A 15 21.47 -0.21 12.59
N GLY A 16 20.24 -0.27 12.09
CA GLY A 16 19.93 -0.22 10.65
C GLY A 16 19.12 1.02 10.29
N PRO A 17 19.15 1.51 9.04
CA PRO A 17 18.53 2.77 8.60
C PRO A 17 17.00 2.68 8.49
N PHE A 18 16.32 2.24 9.56
CA PHE A 18 14.87 2.19 9.63
C PHE A 18 14.39 3.50 10.27
N SER A 19 13.88 4.41 9.44
CA SER A 19 13.45 5.74 9.85
C SER A 19 12.50 5.66 11.07
N PRO A 20 12.84 6.25 12.23
CA PRO A 20 12.01 6.24 13.44
C PRO A 20 10.68 6.98 13.27
N HIS A 21 10.46 7.62 12.12
CA HIS A 21 9.25 8.37 11.78
C HIS A 21 8.19 7.53 11.05
N ARG A 22 8.45 6.24 10.82
CA ARG A 22 7.54 5.33 10.12
C ARG A 22 6.74 4.51 11.13
N ILE A 23 5.42 4.61 11.07
CA ILE A 23 4.51 3.93 12.00
C ILE A 23 4.62 2.41 11.91
N GLU A 24 5.01 1.86 10.76
CA GLU A 24 5.18 0.42 10.58
C GLU A 24 6.36 -0.08 11.41
N THR A 25 7.45 0.69 11.47
CA THR A 25 8.60 0.40 12.32
C THR A 25 8.20 0.48 13.80
N ALA A 26 7.46 1.53 14.19
CA ALA A 26 7.00 1.71 15.56
C ALA A 26 6.04 0.58 15.98
N ALA A 27 5.12 0.16 15.11
CA ALA A 27 4.18 -0.92 15.37
C ALA A 27 4.92 -2.25 15.60
N VAL A 28 5.93 -2.57 14.79
CA VAL A 28 6.77 -3.76 14.99
C VAL A 28 7.58 -3.68 16.29
N GLN A 29 8.12 -2.50 16.64
CA GLN A 29 8.86 -2.31 17.89
C GLN A 29 7.97 -2.50 19.12
N ILE A 30 6.77 -1.88 19.12
CA ILE A 30 5.79 -2.03 20.18
C ILE A 30 5.32 -3.48 20.27
N ALA A 31 5.00 -4.11 19.13
CA ALA A 31 4.61 -5.52 19.09
C ALA A 31 5.71 -6.44 19.64
N THR A 32 6.96 -6.19 19.27
CA THR A 32 8.12 -6.95 19.78
C THR A 32 8.22 -6.78 21.30
N ALA A 33 8.14 -5.55 21.82
CA ALA A 33 8.19 -5.28 23.26
C ALA A 33 7.04 -5.97 24.02
N LEU A 34 5.82 -5.92 23.48
CA LEU A 34 4.65 -6.59 24.05
C LEU A 34 4.74 -8.13 23.98
N ALA A 35 5.42 -8.66 22.97
CA ALA A 35 5.61 -10.09 22.79
C ALA A 35 6.77 -10.68 23.63
N GLN A 36 7.66 -9.85 24.18
CA GLN A 36 8.80 -10.31 24.99
C GLN A 36 8.44 -11.32 26.10
N PRO A 37 7.34 -11.14 26.87
CA PRO A 37 6.93 -12.11 27.90
C PRO A 37 6.50 -13.46 27.31
N CYS A 38 6.12 -13.49 26.03
CA CYS A 38 5.69 -14.67 25.28
C CYS A 38 6.84 -15.28 24.46
N ALA A 39 8.08 -14.85 24.65
CA ALA A 39 9.23 -15.36 23.91
C ALA A 39 9.47 -16.86 24.23
N PRO A 40 9.75 -17.69 23.22
CA PRO A 40 9.98 -19.11 23.43
C PRO A 40 11.23 -19.34 24.28
N LEU A 41 11.07 -20.16 25.33
CA LEU A 41 12.18 -20.56 26.22
C LEU A 41 13.10 -21.60 25.56
N THR A 42 12.56 -22.35 24.60
CA THR A 42 13.24 -23.37 23.81
C THR A 42 13.73 -22.81 22.48
N ARG A 43 15.01 -23.04 22.17
CA ARG A 43 15.65 -22.54 20.94
C ARG A 43 15.51 -23.50 19.76
N ASN A 44 14.29 -23.97 19.49
CA ASN A 44 14.03 -24.73 18.27
C ASN A 44 13.51 -23.79 17.17
N THR A 45 13.77 -24.14 15.90
CA THR A 45 13.47 -23.28 14.75
C THR A 45 11.97 -23.03 14.59
N THR A 46 11.13 -24.00 14.93
CA THR A 46 9.67 -23.91 14.82
C THR A 46 9.09 -22.87 15.79
N ASP A 47 9.53 -22.87 17.04
CA ASP A 47 9.10 -21.91 18.07
C ASP A 47 9.53 -20.48 17.71
N PHE A 48 10.70 -20.32 17.11
CA PHE A 48 11.14 -19.01 16.61
C PHE A 48 10.27 -18.49 15.47
N HIS A 49 9.90 -19.33 14.50
CA HIS A 49 9.00 -18.94 13.42
C HIS A 49 7.62 -18.56 13.95
N GLY A 50 7.05 -19.39 14.84
CA GLY A 50 5.76 -19.09 15.47
C GLY A 50 5.76 -17.78 16.25
N HIS A 51 6.84 -17.48 16.99
CA HIS A 51 6.97 -16.22 17.71
C HIS A 51 7.13 -15.01 16.78
N ALA A 52 7.88 -15.15 15.69
CA ALA A 52 8.02 -14.09 14.68
C ALA A 52 6.67 -13.78 13.99
N ASP A 53 5.87 -14.79 13.69
CA ASP A 53 4.55 -14.63 13.10
C ASP A 53 3.58 -13.97 14.09
N PHE A 54 3.65 -14.32 15.38
CA PHE A 54 2.88 -13.64 16.42
C PHE A 54 3.21 -12.14 16.52
N ILE A 55 4.50 -11.77 16.46
CA ILE A 55 4.92 -10.35 16.46
C ILE A 55 4.35 -9.62 15.25
N ARG A 56 4.38 -10.24 14.05
CA ARG A 56 3.81 -9.63 12.83
C ARG A 56 2.31 -9.43 12.95
N GLU A 57 1.59 -10.45 13.41
CA GLU A 57 0.13 -10.37 13.58
C GLU A 57 -0.25 -9.28 14.60
N LEU A 58 0.53 -9.14 15.68
CA LEU A 58 0.34 -8.07 16.65
C LEU A 58 0.64 -6.69 16.07
N ALA A 59 1.72 -6.55 15.28
CA ALA A 59 2.06 -5.30 14.62
C ALA A 59 0.97 -4.87 13.62
N ASP A 60 0.43 -5.82 12.85
CA ASP A 60 -0.68 -5.58 11.91
C ASP A 60 -1.94 -5.15 12.64
N ARG A 61 -2.23 -5.71 13.82
CA ARG A 61 -3.36 -5.28 14.68
C ARG A 61 -3.16 -3.89 15.29
N LEU A 62 -1.92 -3.48 15.55
CA LEU A 62 -1.61 -2.14 16.07
C LEU A 62 -1.75 -1.05 15.01
N ALA A 63 -1.53 -1.38 13.73
CA ALA A 63 -1.62 -0.44 12.62
C ALA A 63 -2.34 -1.05 11.40
N PRO A 64 -3.62 -1.44 11.52
CA PRO A 64 -4.33 -2.20 10.48
C PRO A 64 -4.45 -1.41 9.17
N ASP A 65 -4.58 -0.09 9.27
CA ASP A 65 -4.60 0.79 8.11
C ASP A 65 -3.28 0.77 7.32
N TRP A 66 -2.14 0.53 7.96
CA TRP A 66 -0.83 0.49 7.30
C TRP A 66 -0.48 -0.89 6.76
N ALA A 67 -1.09 -1.94 7.33
CA ALA A 67 -1.02 -3.29 6.81
C ALA A 67 -1.83 -3.44 5.50
N ALA A 68 -2.90 -2.67 5.31
CA ALA A 68 -3.74 -2.72 4.12
C ALA A 68 -2.98 -2.28 2.85
N GLN A 69 -2.76 -3.24 1.94
CA GLN A 69 -2.18 -2.98 0.62
C GLN A 69 -3.22 -2.46 -0.38
N ILE A 70 -2.76 -1.67 -1.36
CA ILE A 70 -3.57 -1.31 -2.52
C ILE A 70 -3.45 -2.42 -3.56
N ALA A 71 -4.57 -2.99 -3.96
CA ALA A 71 -4.64 -3.89 -5.11
C ALA A 71 -5.22 -3.14 -6.32
N THR A 72 -4.67 -3.38 -7.50
CA THR A 72 -5.16 -2.80 -8.75
C THR A 72 -5.45 -3.89 -9.76
N SER A 73 -6.51 -3.71 -10.54
CA SER A 73 -6.88 -4.58 -11.65
C SER A 73 -7.20 -3.71 -12.85
N VAL A 74 -6.38 -3.81 -13.89
CA VAL A 74 -6.59 -3.09 -15.16
C VAL A 74 -7.31 -4.04 -16.11
N GLY A 75 -8.42 -3.59 -16.68
CA GLY A 75 -9.16 -4.33 -17.71
C GLY A 75 -8.56 -4.12 -19.09
N ASP A 76 -9.13 -4.81 -20.07
CA ASP A 76 -8.74 -4.68 -21.47
C ASP A 76 -9.24 -3.36 -22.07
N GLU A 77 -8.58 -2.92 -23.15
CA GLU A 77 -9.05 -1.80 -23.95
C GLU A 77 -10.31 -2.16 -24.73
N SER A 78 -11.34 -1.32 -24.61
CA SER A 78 -12.58 -1.42 -25.38
C SER A 78 -13.07 -0.04 -25.78
N ALA A 79 -13.16 0.21 -27.09
CA ALA A 79 -13.59 1.49 -27.67
C ALA A 79 -12.83 2.69 -27.07
N ASN A 80 -11.49 2.62 -27.09
CA ASN A 80 -10.58 3.64 -26.56
C ASN A 80 -10.74 3.89 -25.05
N ASN A 81 -11.35 2.95 -24.32
CA ASN A 81 -11.51 3.01 -22.87
C ASN A 81 -10.83 1.82 -22.20
N ILE A 82 -10.12 2.11 -21.11
CA ILE A 82 -9.60 1.09 -20.19
C ILE A 82 -10.19 1.36 -18.81
N GLN A 83 -10.91 0.38 -18.28
CA GLN A 83 -11.43 0.43 -16.92
C GLN A 83 -10.40 -0.16 -15.96
N THR A 84 -10.13 0.54 -14.86
CA THR A 84 -9.28 0.07 -13.76
C THR A 84 -10.08 0.03 -12.46
N THR A 85 -9.89 -1.04 -11.70
CA THR A 85 -10.37 -1.17 -10.32
C THR A 85 -9.21 -0.98 -9.35
N ILE A 86 -9.36 -0.08 -8.39
CA ILE A 86 -8.42 0.20 -7.30
C ILE A 86 -9.11 -0.20 -5.99
N ARG A 87 -8.49 -1.12 -5.25
CA ARG A 87 -9.02 -1.65 -3.98
C ARG A 87 -8.08 -1.31 -2.83
N ALA A 88 -8.60 -0.59 -1.83
CA ALA A 88 -7.99 -0.37 -0.52
C ALA A 88 -8.81 -1.12 0.54
N ALA A 89 -8.34 -2.30 0.96
CA ALA A 89 -9.10 -3.19 1.85
C ALA A 89 -9.02 -2.79 3.33
N THR A 90 -9.46 -1.57 3.66
CA THR A 90 -9.37 -1.01 5.02
C THR A 90 -10.67 -1.15 5.82
N GLY A 91 -11.78 -1.51 5.15
CA GLY A 91 -13.10 -1.54 5.77
C GLY A 91 -13.67 -0.15 6.09
N THR A 92 -13.04 0.92 5.62
CA THR A 92 -13.46 2.33 5.82
C THR A 92 -13.01 3.19 4.64
N TYR A 93 -13.31 4.49 4.69
CA TYR A 93 -12.84 5.47 3.71
C TYR A 93 -11.31 5.61 3.73
N SER A 94 -10.70 5.73 2.55
CA SER A 94 -9.28 6.05 2.38
C SER A 94 -9.11 7.19 1.40
N LEU A 95 -8.20 8.11 1.72
CA LEU A 95 -7.74 9.12 0.76
C LEU A 95 -6.63 8.51 -0.10
N LEU A 96 -6.80 8.59 -1.42
CA LEU A 96 -5.85 8.15 -2.42
C LEU A 96 -5.39 9.35 -3.24
N ASP A 97 -4.07 9.48 -3.43
CA ASP A 97 -3.49 10.36 -4.44
C ASP A 97 -3.11 9.53 -5.65
N CYS A 98 -3.86 9.68 -6.74
CA CYS A 98 -3.74 8.85 -7.94
C CYS A 98 -3.17 9.70 -9.08
N TRP A 99 -2.11 9.23 -9.73
CA TRP A 99 -1.60 9.84 -10.95
C TRP A 99 -1.28 8.82 -12.03
N LEU A 100 -1.34 9.24 -13.29
CA LEU A 100 -0.83 8.45 -14.42
C LEU A 100 0.68 8.68 -14.55
N SER A 101 1.41 7.60 -14.81
CA SER A 101 2.84 7.59 -15.03
C SER A 101 3.20 6.87 -16.33
N ASP A 102 4.28 7.29 -16.98
CA ASP A 102 4.80 6.67 -18.19
C ASP A 102 5.62 5.39 -17.89
N SER A 103 5.96 5.13 -16.61
CA SER A 103 6.70 3.94 -16.19
C SER A 103 6.46 3.58 -14.72
N ILE A 104 6.75 2.33 -14.34
CA ILE A 104 6.78 1.91 -12.93
C ILE A 104 7.93 2.63 -12.22
N GLY A 105 7.63 3.24 -11.06
CA GLY A 105 8.58 4.12 -10.35
C GLY A 105 8.68 5.54 -10.91
N GLY A 106 7.96 5.84 -12.00
CA GLY A 106 7.93 7.14 -12.62
C GLY A 106 7.04 8.16 -11.90
N GLY A 107 7.27 9.44 -12.21
CA GLY A 107 6.44 10.56 -11.76
C GLY A 107 5.18 10.74 -12.61
N LEU A 108 4.61 11.94 -12.55
CA LEU A 108 3.45 12.34 -13.35
C LEU A 108 3.76 12.31 -14.85
N THR A 109 2.89 11.71 -15.65
CA THR A 109 3.00 11.65 -17.11
C THR A 109 3.00 13.04 -17.76
N THR A 110 3.78 13.18 -18.83
CA THR A 110 3.76 14.38 -19.67
C THR A 110 2.57 14.42 -20.64
N THR A 111 2.03 13.26 -21.03
CA THR A 111 0.92 13.14 -21.99
C THR A 111 -0.40 12.91 -21.26
N ALA A 112 -1.40 13.76 -21.51
CA ALA A 112 -2.73 13.57 -20.92
C ALA A 112 -3.59 12.62 -21.76
N PRO A 113 -4.39 11.73 -21.14
CA PRO A 113 -5.50 11.08 -21.83
C PRO A 113 -6.58 12.08 -22.23
N ASN A 114 -7.49 11.64 -23.12
CA ASN A 114 -8.62 12.46 -23.53
C ASN A 114 -9.57 12.73 -22.36
N SER A 115 -9.83 11.73 -21.52
CA SER A 115 -10.57 11.91 -20.28
C SER A 115 -10.25 10.83 -19.24
N VAL A 116 -10.53 11.16 -17.98
CA VAL A 116 -10.50 10.21 -16.86
C VAL A 116 -11.78 10.39 -16.06
N THR A 117 -12.55 9.32 -15.90
CA THR A 117 -13.84 9.35 -15.19
C THR A 117 -13.80 8.35 -14.04
N PHE A 118 -13.97 8.84 -12.82
CA PHE A 118 -14.15 7.97 -11.64
C PHE A 118 -15.61 7.54 -11.58
N ASN A 119 -15.86 6.25 -11.80
CA ASN A 119 -17.19 5.66 -11.81
C ASN A 119 -17.68 5.36 -10.38
N THR A 120 -16.76 5.10 -9.45
CA THR A 120 -17.05 4.98 -8.01
C THR A 120 -16.02 5.75 -7.18
N GLY A 121 -16.41 6.12 -5.95
CA GLY A 121 -15.63 7.00 -5.09
C GLY A 121 -15.90 8.48 -5.36
N THR A 122 -15.29 9.34 -4.54
CA THR A 122 -15.50 10.79 -4.61
C THR A 122 -14.19 11.47 -4.98
N VAL A 123 -14.14 12.15 -6.12
CA VAL A 123 -13.02 13.01 -6.49
C VAL A 123 -13.10 14.27 -5.64
N LEU A 124 -12.18 14.44 -4.70
CA LEU A 124 -12.07 15.67 -3.90
C LEU A 124 -11.46 16.81 -4.70
N GLN A 125 -10.43 16.47 -5.49
CA GLN A 125 -9.65 17.46 -6.22
C GLN A 125 -9.06 16.86 -7.48
N THR A 126 -9.15 17.61 -8.58
CA THR A 126 -8.32 17.38 -9.76
C THR A 126 -7.07 18.25 -9.63
N VAL A 127 -5.92 17.64 -9.32
CA VAL A 127 -4.65 18.35 -9.12
C VAL A 127 -4.03 18.72 -10.46
N THR A 128 -4.16 17.84 -11.45
CA THR A 128 -3.76 18.10 -12.83
C THR A 128 -4.76 17.44 -13.75
N ALA A 129 -5.36 18.22 -14.65
CA ALA A 129 -6.41 17.76 -15.54
C ALA A 129 -6.02 16.44 -16.23
N ASN A 130 -6.91 15.45 -16.18
CA ASN A 130 -6.75 14.13 -16.78
C ASN A 130 -5.55 13.29 -16.30
N LYS A 131 -4.75 13.77 -15.33
CA LYS A 131 -3.49 13.10 -14.95
C LYS A 131 -3.34 12.82 -13.47
N ARG A 132 -3.83 13.68 -12.57
CA ARG A 132 -3.66 13.54 -11.12
C ARG A 132 -4.89 13.97 -10.34
N PHE A 133 -5.30 13.12 -9.40
CA PHE A 133 -6.56 13.22 -8.67
C PHE A 133 -6.37 12.85 -7.21
N LEU A 134 -7.05 13.57 -6.32
CA LEU A 134 -7.28 13.16 -4.95
C LEU A 134 -8.68 12.56 -4.84
N VAL A 135 -8.75 11.30 -4.41
CA VAL A 135 -9.97 10.49 -4.44
C VAL A 135 -10.20 9.86 -3.07
N ILE A 136 -11.43 9.96 -2.56
CA ILE A 136 -11.88 9.19 -1.40
C ILE A 136 -12.53 7.90 -1.88
N THR A 137 -12.05 6.76 -1.37
CA THR A 137 -12.71 5.45 -1.59
C THR A 137 -14.05 5.39 -0.88
N PRO A 138 -15.07 4.72 -1.43
CA PRO A 138 -16.29 4.41 -0.67
C PRO A 138 -15.98 3.45 0.49
N THR A 139 -16.97 3.17 1.35
CA THR A 139 -16.83 2.23 2.49
C THR A 139 -16.50 0.80 2.07
N THR A 140 -16.82 0.41 0.83
CA THR A 140 -16.40 -0.88 0.25
C THR A 140 -14.91 -0.95 -0.04
N GLY A 141 -14.20 0.18 -0.01
CA GLY A 141 -12.78 0.28 -0.33
C GLY A 141 -12.47 0.16 -1.82
N VAL A 142 -13.49 0.16 -2.70
CA VAL A 142 -13.30 -0.08 -4.15
C VAL A 142 -13.65 1.16 -4.96
N VAL A 143 -12.64 1.68 -5.66
CA VAL A 143 -12.74 2.75 -6.66
C VAL A 143 -12.62 2.13 -8.04
N THR A 144 -13.47 2.56 -8.96
CA THR A 144 -13.40 2.20 -10.37
C THR A 144 -13.23 3.47 -11.17
N VAL A 145 -12.31 3.43 -12.13
CA VAL A 145 -11.93 4.55 -12.96
C VAL A 145 -11.83 4.09 -14.41
N THR A 146 -12.34 4.90 -15.32
CA THR A 146 -12.23 4.68 -16.76
C THR A 146 -11.32 5.76 -17.34
N VAL A 147 -10.29 5.33 -18.05
CA VAL A 147 -9.39 6.22 -18.81
C VAL A 147 -9.77 6.10 -20.28
N ASN A 148 -9.99 7.24 -20.94
CA ASN A 148 -10.23 7.30 -22.37
C ASN A 148 -9.02 7.91 -23.10
N TYR A 149 -8.53 7.25 -24.14
CA TYR A 149 -7.49 7.80 -24.98
C TYR A 149 -7.55 7.30 -26.41
N THR A 150 -7.32 8.19 -27.37
CA THR A 150 -7.24 7.86 -28.80
C THR A 150 -5.79 7.90 -29.26
N GLY A 151 -5.29 6.76 -29.73
CA GLY A 151 -3.93 6.57 -30.22
C GLY A 151 -3.08 5.70 -29.29
N ASN A 152 -1.83 5.49 -29.69
CA ASN A 152 -0.96 4.53 -29.03
C ASN A 152 -0.26 5.19 -27.84
N ASN A 153 -0.53 4.69 -26.64
CA ASN A 153 0.24 5.07 -25.46
C ASN A 153 0.15 3.99 -24.38
N THR A 154 1.10 3.98 -23.45
CA THR A 154 1.07 3.10 -22.28
C THR A 154 1.28 3.90 -21.02
N TRP A 155 0.33 3.79 -20.09
CA TRP A 155 0.44 4.39 -18.76
C TRP A 155 0.39 3.34 -17.66
N TYR A 156 0.68 3.79 -16.45
CA TYR A 156 0.52 3.06 -15.21
C TYR A 156 -0.18 3.97 -14.21
N TRP A 157 -1.16 3.44 -13.46
CA TRP A 157 -1.64 4.14 -12.28
C TRP A 157 -0.59 4.04 -11.19
N ALA A 158 -0.17 5.19 -10.69
CA ALA A 158 0.60 5.32 -9.47
C ALA A 158 -0.34 5.86 -8.38
N ILE A 159 -0.49 5.10 -7.30
CA ILE A 159 -1.47 5.37 -6.26
C ILE A 159 -0.73 5.46 -4.93
N SER A 160 -0.76 6.65 -4.34
CA SER A 160 -0.19 6.88 -3.02
C SER A 160 -1.26 6.77 -1.94
N ARG A 161 -0.94 5.97 -0.92
CA ARG A 161 -1.66 5.91 0.36
C ARG A 161 -0.63 5.80 1.47
N HIS A 162 -0.74 6.67 2.48
CA HIS A 162 0.17 6.67 3.64
C HIS A 162 1.66 6.72 3.24
N ALA A 163 2.01 7.61 2.30
CA ALA A 163 3.37 7.78 1.78
C ALA A 163 4.00 6.53 1.10
N ARG A 164 3.20 5.51 0.80
CA ARG A 164 3.58 4.36 -0.06
C ARG A 164 2.92 4.50 -1.42
N VAL A 165 3.68 4.24 -2.47
CA VAL A 165 3.20 4.29 -3.86
C VAL A 165 3.09 2.89 -4.40
N TYR A 166 1.92 2.58 -4.96
CA TYR A 166 1.61 1.32 -5.63
C TYR A 166 1.39 1.59 -7.11
N TYR A 167 1.96 0.74 -7.96
CA TYR A 167 1.80 0.84 -9.41
C TYR A 167 0.86 -0.26 -9.91
N SER A 168 0.00 0.07 -10.87
CA SER A 168 -0.82 -0.91 -11.58
C SER A 168 -0.03 -1.67 -12.64
N SER A 169 -0.66 -2.68 -13.25
CA SER A 169 -0.26 -3.14 -14.58
C SER A 169 -0.45 -2.04 -15.63
N SER A 170 0.10 -2.26 -16.83
CA SER A 170 0.03 -1.29 -17.93
C SER A 170 -1.40 -1.05 -18.42
N LEU A 171 -1.74 0.21 -18.61
CA LEU A 171 -2.88 0.68 -19.39
C LEU A 171 -2.38 0.91 -20.82
N ALA A 172 -2.45 -0.11 -21.66
CA ALA A 172 -1.97 -0.06 -23.04
C ALA A 172 -3.11 0.28 -23.99
N PHE A 173 -3.04 1.45 -24.61
CA PHE A 173 -3.94 1.90 -25.67
C PHE A 173 -3.32 1.64 -27.04
N SER A 174 -4.13 1.23 -28.02
CA SER A 174 -3.70 0.78 -29.34
C SER A 174 -4.42 1.44 -30.53
#